data_AF-A0AA89B5H4-F1
#
_entry.id   AF-A0AA89B5H4-F1
#
_cell.length_a   1.000
_cell.length_b   1.000
_cell.length_c   1.000
_cell.angle_alpha   90.00
_cell.angle_beta   90.00
_cell.angle_gamma   90.00
#
_symmetry.space_group_name_H-M   'P 1'
#
loop_
_entity.id
_entity.type
_entity.pdbx_description
1 polymer ?
#
loop_
_entity_poly.entity_id
_entity_poly.type
_entity_poly.pdbx_seq_one_letter_code
_entity_poly.pdbx_strand_id
1 'polypeptide(L)'
;MEWSWRKEHLDLILVPIGLFIMLSYHLFLLYRILRFPHTTVVGYENHHKRAWVEKLMQVGVSDRGLACSVINSNISAATSLSSISLVLTSLIGAWIGNPSEASSNGILTSTLVYGDTRPFTVSLKYISILSCFLLAFASFVQTTRNYVHANFLISMPNSDIPVSYVEKAVIRGSNFWSVGMRALYFATCLLLWVFGPIPMFVASVVMVGILHYLDTNSTPLHHYQRHPSQNVFRNVGQELSVVRAMEHHERPNGSGSKTAD
;
A
#
# COMPACT_ATOMS: atom_id res chain seq x y z
N MET A 1 9.27 38.72 36.44
CA MET A 1 8.84 38.62 35.03
C MET A 1 9.35 37.27 34.52
N GLU A 2 8.57 36.23 34.79
CA GLU A 2 9.00 34.83 34.63
C GLU A 2 8.75 34.33 33.21
N TRP A 3 9.74 33.61 32.69
CA TRP A 3 9.82 33.05 31.36
C TRP A 3 8.87 31.85 31.16
N SER A 4 7.55 32.05 31.30
CA SER A 4 6.53 31.03 30.97
C SER A 4 6.48 30.69 29.47
N TRP A 5 7.08 31.55 28.62
CA TRP A 5 7.04 31.52 27.16
C TRP A 5 7.67 30.30 26.46
N ARG A 6 8.37 29.38 27.15
CA ARG A 6 9.27 28.43 26.46
C ARG A 6 8.64 27.08 26.07
N LYS A 7 7.75 26.48 26.88
CA LYS A 7 7.31 25.08 26.67
C LYS A 7 6.09 24.93 25.77
N GLU A 8 5.07 25.77 25.96
CA GLU A 8 3.80 25.68 25.21
C GLU A 8 3.95 26.11 23.74
N HIS A 9 4.83 27.09 23.46
CA HIS A 9 5.10 27.54 22.10
C HIS A 9 5.91 26.52 21.29
N LEU A 10 6.70 25.70 21.96
CA LEU A 10 7.45 24.61 21.35
C LEU A 10 6.49 23.55 20.78
N ASP A 11 5.48 23.12 21.55
CA ASP A 11 4.43 22.22 21.03
C ASP A 11 3.65 22.86 19.87
N LEU A 12 3.30 24.14 19.98
CA LEU A 12 2.52 24.87 18.97
C LEU A 12 3.26 25.00 17.62
N ILE A 13 4.59 24.97 17.62
CA ILE A 13 5.41 25.17 16.40
C ILE A 13 5.98 23.85 15.91
N LEU A 14 6.63 23.05 16.76
CA LEU A 14 7.31 21.82 16.34
C LEU A 14 6.34 20.74 15.88
N VAL A 15 5.17 20.62 16.51
CA VAL A 15 4.19 19.58 16.16
C VAL A 15 3.59 19.85 14.78
N PRO A 16 3.05 21.05 14.46
CA PRO A 16 2.56 21.32 13.12
C PRO A 16 3.64 21.23 12.06
N ILE A 17 4.89 21.66 12.35
CA ILE A 17 5.99 21.54 11.40
C ILE A 17 6.33 20.06 11.15
N GLY A 18 6.44 19.23 12.20
CA GLY A 18 6.69 17.79 12.06
C GLY A 18 5.60 17.09 11.24
N LEU A 19 4.34 17.40 11.53
CA LEU A 19 3.19 16.91 10.76
C LEU A 19 3.21 17.42 9.31
N PHE A 20 3.58 18.68 9.09
CA PHE A 20 3.68 19.27 7.76
C PHE A 20 4.79 18.61 6.93
N ILE A 21 5.95 18.31 7.53
CA ILE A 21 7.03 17.58 6.86
C ILE A 21 6.56 16.19 6.45
N MET A 22 5.90 15.46 7.37
CA MET A 22 5.34 14.14 7.06
C MET A 22 4.27 14.21 5.96
N LEU A 23 3.34 15.17 6.04
CA LEU A 23 2.26 15.34 5.07
C LEU A 23 2.81 15.71 3.68
N SER A 24 3.74 16.66 3.64
CA SER A 24 4.39 17.10 2.40
C SER A 24 5.12 15.96 1.72
N TYR A 25 5.82 15.11 2.49
CA TYR A 25 6.47 13.92 1.95
C TYR A 25 5.46 12.94 1.34
N HIS A 26 4.36 12.63 2.04
CA HIS A 26 3.34 11.72 1.53
C HIS A 26 2.62 12.27 0.30
N LEU A 27 2.41 13.59 0.22
CA LEU A 27 1.83 14.25 -0.94
C LEU A 27 2.79 14.23 -2.14
N PHE A 28 4.08 14.49 -1.91
CA PHE A 28 5.14 14.35 -2.91
C PHE A 28 5.23 12.91 -3.42
N LEU A 29 5.17 11.92 -2.53
CA LEU A 29 5.20 10.52 -2.88
C LEU A 29 3.96 10.11 -3.68
N LEU A 30 2.77 10.56 -3.29
CA LEU A 30 1.54 10.34 -4.05
C LEU A 30 1.66 10.94 -5.45
N TYR A 31 2.14 12.18 -5.57
CA TYR A 31 2.42 12.80 -6.85
C TYR A 31 3.40 11.95 -7.70
N ARG A 32 4.49 11.47 -7.09
CA ARG A 32 5.50 10.63 -7.77
C ARG A 32 4.93 9.29 -8.21
N ILE A 33 4.10 8.64 -7.40
CA ILE A 33 3.41 7.39 -7.74
C ILE A 33 2.46 7.61 -8.93
N LEU A 34 1.72 8.72 -8.96
CA LEU A 34 0.76 9.03 -10.02
C LEU A 34 1.41 9.46 -11.33
N ARG A 35 2.49 10.24 -11.29
CA ARG A 35 3.15 10.80 -12.49
C ARG A 35 4.31 9.96 -13.00
N PHE A 36 5.06 9.30 -12.13
CA PHE A 36 6.29 8.58 -12.45
C PHE A 36 6.37 7.22 -11.76
N PRO A 37 5.40 6.31 -11.98
CA PRO A 37 5.32 5.03 -11.27
C PRO A 37 6.61 4.21 -11.38
N HIS A 38 7.29 4.24 -12.52
CA HIS A 38 8.54 3.51 -12.78
C HIS A 38 9.75 3.94 -11.94
N THR A 39 9.69 5.11 -11.30
CA THR A 39 10.79 5.62 -10.45
C THR A 39 10.59 5.30 -8.96
N THR A 40 9.45 4.71 -8.61
CA THR A 40 9.09 4.39 -7.22
C THR A 40 9.25 2.91 -6.94
N VAL A 41 9.63 2.56 -5.71
CA VAL A 41 9.67 1.16 -5.26
C VAL A 41 8.30 0.49 -5.43
N VAL A 42 7.20 1.19 -5.14
CA VAL A 42 5.83 0.68 -5.35
C VAL A 42 5.58 0.27 -6.80
N GLY A 43 5.97 1.11 -7.77
CA GLY A 43 5.81 0.78 -9.19
C GLY A 43 6.77 -0.32 -9.66
N TYR A 44 8.00 -0.34 -9.16
CA TYR A 44 8.97 -1.40 -9.43
C TYR A 44 8.51 -2.76 -8.90
N GLU A 45 8.03 -2.80 -7.66
CA GLU A 45 7.45 -3.98 -7.05
C GLU A 45 6.19 -4.45 -7.79
N ASN A 46 5.32 -3.53 -8.21
CA ASN A 46 4.13 -3.86 -8.99
C ASN A 46 4.51 -4.45 -10.36
N HIS A 47 5.59 -3.98 -10.99
CA HIS A 47 6.13 -4.57 -12.22
C HIS A 47 6.60 -6.01 -12.01
N HIS A 48 7.32 -6.28 -10.92
CA HIS A 48 7.73 -7.64 -10.56
C HIS A 48 6.56 -8.55 -10.25
N LYS A 49 5.57 -8.07 -9.48
CA LYS A 49 4.37 -8.83 -9.13
C LYS A 49 3.55 -9.14 -10.39
N ARG A 50 3.43 -8.20 -11.32
CA ARG A 50 2.77 -8.43 -12.62
C ARG A 50 3.46 -9.52 -13.42
N ALA A 51 4.79 -9.41 -13.60
CA ALA A 51 5.57 -10.43 -14.31
C ALA A 51 5.47 -11.81 -13.63
N TRP A 52 5.50 -11.83 -12.30
CA TRP A 52 5.33 -13.06 -11.52
C TRP A 52 3.94 -13.70 -11.75
N VAL A 53 2.86 -12.91 -11.71
CA VAL A 53 1.50 -13.42 -11.99
C VAL A 53 1.37 -13.92 -13.43
N GLU A 54 1.91 -13.20 -14.41
CA GLU A 54 1.89 -13.60 -15.82
C GLU A 54 2.58 -14.96 -16.04
N LYS A 55 3.73 -15.19 -15.40
CA LYS A 55 4.45 -16.47 -15.48
C LYS A 55 3.76 -17.56 -14.68
N LEU A 56 3.23 -17.24 -13.50
CA LEU A 56 2.51 -18.19 -12.65
C LEU A 56 1.28 -18.77 -13.36
N MET A 57 0.53 -17.95 -14.08
CA MET A 57 -0.67 -18.41 -14.78
C MET A 57 -0.39 -19.32 -15.98
N GLN A 58 0.86 -19.36 -16.47
CA GLN A 58 1.31 -20.30 -17.51
C GLN A 58 1.66 -21.68 -16.94
N VAL A 59 1.90 -21.76 -15.62
CA VAL A 59 2.19 -23.01 -14.92
C VAL A 59 0.89 -23.80 -14.70
N GLY A 60 0.97 -25.12 -14.84
CA GLY A 60 -0.16 -26.03 -14.59
C GLY A 60 -0.68 -25.92 -13.16
N VAL A 61 -1.99 -26.10 -12.96
CA VAL A 61 -2.65 -25.89 -11.65
C VAL A 61 -1.99 -26.72 -10.54
N SER A 62 -1.58 -27.96 -10.85
CA SER A 62 -0.90 -28.87 -9.92
C SER A 62 0.40 -28.31 -9.33
N ASP A 63 1.09 -27.43 -10.07
CA ASP A 63 2.40 -26.89 -9.68
C ASP A 63 2.29 -25.46 -9.07
N ARG A 64 1.08 -24.90 -8.98
CA ARG A 64 0.85 -23.55 -8.39
C ARG A 64 0.90 -23.52 -6.86
N GLY A 65 1.09 -24.68 -6.21
CA GLY A 65 1.12 -24.79 -4.75
C GLY A 65 2.17 -23.88 -4.08
N LEU A 66 3.33 -23.69 -4.71
CA LEU A 66 4.38 -22.78 -4.21
C LEU A 66 3.90 -21.32 -4.19
N ALA A 67 3.15 -20.89 -5.21
CA ALA A 67 2.63 -19.52 -5.25
C ALA A 67 1.55 -19.28 -4.19
N CYS A 68 0.66 -20.24 -3.98
CA CYS A 68 -0.31 -20.19 -2.88
C CYS A 68 0.40 -20.14 -1.52
N SER A 69 1.52 -20.85 -1.36
CA SER A 69 2.35 -20.80 -0.15
C SER A 69 2.95 -19.40 0.08
N VAL A 70 3.51 -18.78 -0.96
CA VAL A 70 4.04 -17.39 -0.87
C VAL A 70 2.93 -16.42 -0.47
N ILE A 71 1.75 -16.51 -1.08
CA ILE A 71 0.61 -15.63 -0.72
C ILE A 71 0.13 -15.92 0.71
N ASN A 72 0.06 -17.18 1.13
CA ASN A 72 -0.30 -17.56 2.50
C ASN A 72 0.67 -17.03 3.55
N SER A 73 1.98 -17.03 3.26
CA SER A 73 2.98 -16.44 4.16
C SER A 73 2.73 -14.92 4.34
N ASN A 74 2.37 -14.23 3.27
CA ASN A 74 2.02 -12.81 3.32
C ASN A 74 0.69 -12.56 4.05
N ILE A 75 -0.32 -13.43 3.89
CA ILE A 75 -1.57 -13.39 4.65
C ILE A 75 -1.28 -13.54 6.15
N SER A 76 -0.43 -14.50 6.52
CA SER A 76 -0.04 -14.73 7.91
C SER A 76 0.61 -13.47 8.50
N ALA A 77 1.59 -12.90 7.80
CA ALA A 77 2.26 -11.67 8.22
C ALA A 77 1.28 -10.48 8.36
N ALA A 78 0.34 -10.33 7.41
CA ALA A 78 -0.67 -9.26 7.46
C ALA A 78 -1.61 -9.43 8.65
N THR A 79 -2.00 -10.67 8.94
CA THR A 79 -2.87 -11.00 10.07
C THR A 79 -2.16 -10.75 11.41
N SER A 80 -0.88 -11.09 11.53
CA SER A 80 -0.07 -10.76 12.71
C SER A 80 0.01 -9.25 12.94
N LEU A 81 0.33 -8.47 11.90
CA LEU A 81 0.40 -7.01 11.99
C LEU A 81 -0.96 -6.37 12.30
N SER A 82 -2.04 -6.93 11.74
CA SER A 82 -3.41 -6.54 12.05
C SER A 82 -3.71 -6.72 13.55
N SER A 83 -3.44 -7.92 14.09
CA SER A 83 -3.63 -8.21 15.51
C SER A 83 -2.80 -7.30 16.42
N ILE A 84 -1.52 -7.06 16.08
CA ILE A 84 -0.67 -6.11 16.83
C ILE A 84 -1.27 -4.71 16.82
N SER A 85 -1.71 -4.23 15.65
CA SER A 85 -2.35 -2.91 15.52
C SER A 85 -3.62 -2.81 16.36
N LEU A 86 -4.43 -3.86 16.41
CA LEU A 86 -5.64 -3.93 17.22
C LEU A 86 -5.32 -3.96 18.72
N VAL A 87 -4.32 -4.73 19.14
CA VAL A 87 -3.86 -4.79 20.54
C VAL A 87 -3.35 -3.42 21.00
N LEU A 88 -2.54 -2.73 20.18
CA LEU A 88 -2.05 -1.39 20.49
C LEU A 88 -3.20 -0.37 20.57
N THR A 89 -4.18 -0.47 19.67
CA THR A 89 -5.39 0.36 19.72
C THR A 89 -6.16 0.13 21.02
N SER A 90 -6.37 -1.14 21.40
CA SER A 90 -7.06 -1.50 22.64
C SER A 90 -6.31 -1.01 23.88
N LEU A 91 -4.99 -1.20 23.92
CA LEU A 91 -4.13 -0.78 25.04
C LEU A 91 -4.20 0.72 25.28
N ILE A 92 -4.07 1.52 24.21
CA ILE A 92 -4.15 2.97 24.29
C ILE A 92 -5.58 3.42 24.62
N GLY A 93 -6.60 2.76 24.05
CA GLY A 93 -8.00 3.05 24.35
C GLY A 93 -8.36 2.79 25.82
N ALA A 94 -7.92 1.67 26.38
CA ALA A 94 -8.11 1.31 27.78
C ALA A 94 -7.37 2.29 28.72
N TRP A 95 -6.17 2.74 28.33
CA TRP A 95 -5.42 3.76 29.07
C TRP A 95 -6.18 5.08 29.17
N ILE A 96 -6.87 5.51 28.11
CA ILE A 96 -7.71 6.72 28.11
C ILE A 96 -8.99 6.52 28.92
N GLY A 97 -9.57 5.31 28.87
CA GLY A 97 -10.85 4.99 29.50
C GLY A 97 -10.82 4.88 31.04
N ASN A 98 -9.64 4.76 31.65
CA ASN A 98 -9.45 4.61 33.10
C ASN A 98 -8.75 5.84 33.71
N PRO A 99 -9.47 6.96 33.96
CA PRO A 99 -8.88 8.19 34.48
C PRO A 99 -8.27 8.05 35.90
N SER A 100 -8.71 7.07 36.70
CA SER A 100 -8.16 6.80 38.04
C SER A 100 -6.72 6.26 37.99
N GLU A 101 -6.38 5.41 37.01
CA GLU A 101 -5.02 4.90 36.77
C GLU A 101 -4.13 5.93 36.07
N ALA A 102 -4.71 6.80 35.25
CA ALA A 102 -4.01 7.94 34.65
C ALA A 102 -3.63 9.01 35.70
N SER A 103 -4.40 9.13 36.78
CA SER A 103 -4.13 10.03 37.90
C SER A 103 -3.21 9.43 38.97
N SER A 104 -3.25 8.12 39.22
CA SER A 104 -2.36 7.44 40.19
C SER A 104 -0.96 7.18 39.62
N ASN A 105 -0.84 6.90 38.31
CA ASN A 105 0.42 6.83 37.57
C ASN A 105 0.88 8.20 37.03
N GLY A 106 0.40 9.30 37.62
CA GLY A 106 0.75 10.69 37.31
C GLY A 106 2.25 11.03 37.40
N ILE A 107 3.08 10.08 37.83
CA ILE A 107 4.53 10.20 37.95
C ILE A 107 5.23 10.18 36.58
N LEU A 108 4.74 9.43 35.57
CA LEU A 108 5.34 9.50 34.22
C LEU A 108 4.81 10.69 33.40
N THR A 109 3.54 11.06 33.56
CA THR A 109 2.94 12.20 32.84
C THR A 109 3.37 13.56 33.39
N SER A 110 3.69 13.68 34.68
CA SER A 110 4.12 14.97 35.26
C SER A 110 5.64 15.19 35.19
N THR A 111 6.44 14.11 35.16
CA THR A 111 7.91 14.22 35.23
C THR A 111 8.59 13.93 33.89
N LEU A 112 7.94 13.19 32.98
CA LEU A 112 8.54 12.76 31.71
C LEU A 112 7.93 13.45 30.47
N VAL A 113 6.77 14.12 30.60
CA VAL A 113 6.17 14.88 29.50
C VAL A 113 6.80 16.25 29.41
N TYR A 114 7.70 16.42 28.43
CA TYR A 114 8.16 17.73 28.01
C TYR A 114 7.19 18.27 26.95
N GLY A 115 6.29 19.21 27.29
CA GLY A 115 5.35 19.80 26.33
C GLY A 115 4.10 20.42 26.97
N ASP A 116 3.12 20.80 26.14
CA ASP A 116 1.83 21.35 26.56
C ASP A 116 0.95 20.23 27.18
N THR A 117 0.45 20.51 28.39
CA THR A 117 -0.30 19.59 29.24
C THR A 117 -1.80 19.87 29.24
N ARG A 118 -2.29 20.80 28.40
CA ARG A 118 -3.72 21.09 28.29
C ARG A 118 -4.51 19.81 27.97
N PRO A 119 -5.65 19.55 28.64
CA PRO A 119 -6.45 18.33 28.45
C PRO A 119 -6.82 18.07 26.98
N PHE A 120 -7.14 19.14 26.25
CA PHE A 120 -7.43 19.09 24.82
C PHE A 120 -6.25 18.54 23.99
N THR A 121 -5.04 19.05 24.23
CA THR A 121 -3.82 18.63 23.54
C THR A 121 -3.50 17.16 23.83
N VAL A 122 -3.71 16.72 25.07
CA VAL A 122 -3.52 15.33 25.49
C VAL A 122 -4.53 14.40 24.82
N SER A 123 -5.82 14.77 24.77
CA SER A 123 -6.84 13.99 24.05
C SER A 123 -6.53 13.90 22.55
N LEU A 124 -6.07 14.99 21.93
CA LEU A 124 -5.70 15.00 20.51
C LEU A 124 -4.53 14.05 20.23
N LYS A 125 -3.47 14.06 21.06
CA LYS A 125 -2.33 13.14 20.98
C LYS A 125 -2.81 11.69 20.86
N TYR A 126 -3.63 11.24 21.80
CA TYR A 126 -4.07 9.85 21.85
C TYR A 126 -5.08 9.49 20.75
N ILE A 127 -6.02 10.38 20.41
CA ILE A 127 -6.97 10.13 19.31
C ILE A 127 -6.23 10.00 17.96
N SER A 128 -5.24 10.86 17.71
CA SER A 128 -4.39 10.76 16.52
C SER A 128 -3.62 9.43 16.45
N ILE A 129 -3.04 8.97 17.56
CA ILE A 129 -2.35 7.68 17.61
C ILE A 129 -3.34 6.52 17.36
N LEU A 130 -4.49 6.51 18.04
CA LEU A 130 -5.53 5.49 17.89
C LEU A 130 -6.05 5.39 16.46
N SER A 131 -6.40 6.52 15.86
CA SER A 131 -6.87 6.57 14.47
C SER A 131 -5.82 6.02 13.49
N CYS A 132 -4.53 6.27 13.75
CA CYS A 132 -3.47 5.75 12.90
C CYS A 132 -3.30 4.23 13.03
N PHE A 133 -3.37 3.68 14.24
CA PHE A 133 -3.35 2.23 14.44
C PHE A 133 -4.59 1.54 13.88
N LEU A 134 -5.76 2.17 13.98
CA LEU A 134 -6.99 1.64 13.40
C LEU A 134 -6.94 1.65 11.86
N LEU A 135 -6.35 2.69 11.26
CA LEU A 135 -6.07 2.73 9.82
C LEU A 135 -5.11 1.63 9.39
N ALA A 136 -4.05 1.37 10.17
CA ALA A 136 -3.12 0.27 9.91
C ALA A 136 -3.85 -1.09 9.98
N PHE A 137 -4.62 -1.32 11.06
CA PHE A 137 -5.46 -2.51 11.22
C PHE A 137 -6.39 -2.73 10.01
N ALA A 138 -7.17 -1.72 9.63
CA ALA A 138 -8.09 -1.81 8.50
C ALA A 138 -7.35 -2.12 7.19
N SER A 139 -6.18 -1.51 6.97
CA SER A 139 -5.36 -1.75 5.78
C SER A 139 -4.81 -3.18 5.74
N PHE A 140 -4.37 -3.74 6.87
CA PHE A 140 -3.93 -5.13 6.92
C PHE A 140 -5.08 -6.13 6.74
N VAL A 141 -6.27 -5.84 7.28
CA VAL A 141 -7.48 -6.64 7.01
C VAL A 141 -7.81 -6.64 5.51
N GLN A 142 -7.76 -5.47 4.84
CA GLN A 142 -7.96 -5.40 3.39
C GLN A 142 -6.87 -6.14 2.62
N THR A 143 -5.62 -6.12 3.08
CA THR A 143 -4.53 -6.90 2.49
C THR A 143 -4.86 -8.39 2.52
N THR A 144 -5.20 -8.92 3.71
CA THR A 144 -5.61 -10.32 3.88
C THR A 144 -6.76 -10.69 2.97
N ARG A 145 -7.82 -9.87 2.89
CA ARG A 145 -8.97 -10.11 2.01
C ARG A 145 -8.55 -10.26 0.54
N ASN A 146 -7.74 -9.33 0.04
CA ASN A 146 -7.33 -9.35 -1.37
C ASN A 146 -6.39 -10.53 -1.68
N TYR A 147 -5.50 -10.89 -0.76
CA TYR A 147 -4.64 -12.06 -0.93
C TYR A 147 -5.39 -13.39 -0.82
N VAL A 148 -6.38 -13.51 0.08
CA VAL A 148 -7.27 -14.67 0.11
C VAL A 148 -8.03 -14.79 -1.21
N HIS A 149 -8.52 -13.67 -1.76
CA HIS A 149 -9.16 -13.67 -3.08
C HIS A 149 -8.19 -14.10 -4.20
N ALA A 150 -6.96 -13.59 -4.19
CA ALA A 150 -5.92 -14.01 -5.13
C ALA A 150 -5.63 -15.51 -5.04
N ASN A 151 -5.58 -16.08 -3.83
CA ASN A 151 -5.40 -17.52 -3.62
C ASN A 151 -6.51 -18.33 -4.28
N PHE A 152 -7.78 -17.96 -4.09
CA PHE A 152 -8.89 -18.64 -4.75
C PHE A 152 -8.78 -18.58 -6.28
N LEU A 153 -8.34 -17.44 -6.83
CA LEU A 153 -8.16 -17.31 -8.28
C LEU A 153 -6.99 -18.17 -8.80
N ILE A 154 -5.90 -18.28 -8.04
CA ILE A 154 -4.71 -19.04 -8.44
C ILE A 154 -4.95 -20.56 -8.35
N SER A 155 -5.68 -21.00 -7.33
CA SER A 155 -5.94 -22.42 -7.06
C SER A 155 -7.15 -22.99 -7.81
N MET A 156 -7.93 -22.15 -8.51
CA MET A 156 -9.12 -22.60 -9.23
C MET A 156 -8.75 -23.63 -10.32
N PRO A 157 -9.32 -24.85 -10.29
CA PRO A 157 -9.05 -25.87 -11.29
C PRO A 157 -9.85 -25.61 -12.58
N ASN A 158 -9.24 -25.91 -13.73
CA ASN A 158 -9.91 -25.95 -15.05
C ASN A 158 -10.74 -24.72 -15.43
N SER A 159 -10.32 -23.53 -14.99
CA SER A 159 -10.96 -22.27 -15.33
C SER A 159 -10.03 -21.37 -16.15
N ASP A 160 -10.56 -20.80 -17.22
CA ASP A 160 -9.86 -19.78 -18.02
C ASP A 160 -9.97 -18.41 -17.32
N ILE A 161 -9.40 -18.31 -16.12
CA ILE A 161 -9.38 -17.07 -15.36
C ILE A 161 -8.42 -16.09 -16.04
N PRO A 162 -8.87 -14.88 -16.38
CA PRO A 162 -7.98 -13.92 -17.01
C PRO A 162 -6.90 -13.50 -16.02
N VAL A 163 -5.65 -13.53 -16.46
CA VAL A 163 -4.46 -13.15 -15.66
C VAL A 163 -4.63 -11.79 -14.97
N SER A 164 -5.34 -10.87 -15.61
CA SER A 164 -5.61 -9.53 -15.10
C SER A 164 -6.43 -9.50 -13.80
N TYR A 165 -7.23 -10.52 -13.50
CA TYR A 165 -7.98 -10.62 -12.23
C TYR A 165 -7.06 -10.98 -11.08
N VAL A 166 -6.18 -11.97 -11.28
CA VAL A 166 -5.15 -12.36 -10.30
C VAL A 166 -4.20 -11.20 -10.06
N GLU A 167 -3.74 -10.55 -11.13
CA GLU A 167 -2.85 -9.39 -11.06
C GLU A 167 -3.47 -8.26 -10.22
N LYS A 168 -4.72 -7.89 -10.52
CA LYS A 168 -5.44 -6.86 -9.77
C LYS A 168 -5.58 -7.22 -8.29
N ALA A 169 -5.89 -8.48 -7.96
CA ALA A 169 -6.04 -8.92 -6.59
C ALA A 169 -4.70 -8.83 -5.81
N VAL A 170 -3.60 -9.31 -6.41
CA VAL A 170 -2.27 -9.28 -5.80
C VAL A 170 -1.77 -7.84 -5.64
N ILE A 171 -1.90 -6.99 -6.67
CA ILE A 171 -1.48 -5.59 -6.60
C ILE A 171 -2.31 -4.82 -5.56
N ARG A 172 -3.63 -5.02 -5.52
CA ARG A 172 -4.48 -4.35 -4.54
C ARG A 172 -4.15 -4.75 -3.11
N GLY A 173 -3.87 -6.03 -2.86
CA GLY A 173 -3.37 -6.51 -1.57
C GLY A 173 -2.05 -5.84 -1.19
N SER A 174 -1.08 -5.82 -2.11
CA SER A 174 0.22 -5.17 -1.89
C SER A 174 0.13 -3.66 -1.64
N ASN A 175 -0.82 -2.98 -2.29
CA ASN A 175 -1.04 -1.55 -2.07
C ASN A 175 -1.57 -1.29 -0.66
N PHE A 176 -2.57 -2.07 -0.20
CA PHE A 176 -3.06 -1.96 1.17
C PHE A 176 -2.00 -2.31 2.21
N TRP A 177 -1.14 -3.29 1.92
CA TRP A 177 0.01 -3.62 2.78
C TRP A 177 0.92 -2.39 2.96
N SER A 178 1.25 -1.74 1.84
CA SER A 178 2.10 -0.54 1.84
C SER A 178 1.46 0.61 2.61
N VAL A 179 0.15 0.81 2.48
CA VAL A 179 -0.61 1.81 3.26
C VAL A 179 -0.56 1.47 4.76
N GLY A 180 -0.74 0.20 5.13
CA GLY A 180 -0.66 -0.25 6.53
C GLY A 180 0.72 -0.01 7.16
N MET A 181 1.80 -0.35 6.44
CA MET A 181 3.17 -0.09 6.89
C MET A 181 3.44 1.40 7.09
N ARG A 182 3.00 2.26 6.15
CA ARG A 182 3.15 3.71 6.27
C ARG A 182 2.34 4.29 7.44
N ALA A 183 1.14 3.76 7.68
CA ALA A 183 0.36 4.12 8.87
C ALA A 183 1.11 3.73 10.15
N LEU A 184 1.72 2.55 10.23
CA LEU A 184 2.53 2.17 11.41
C LEU A 184 3.71 3.11 11.63
N TYR A 185 4.43 3.50 10.57
CA TYR A 185 5.51 4.48 10.67
C TYR A 185 5.04 5.85 11.19
N PHE A 186 3.91 6.33 10.69
CA PHE A 186 3.31 7.56 11.17
C PHE A 186 2.88 7.44 12.65
N ALA A 187 2.27 6.32 13.03
CA ALA A 187 1.91 6.03 14.42
C ALA A 187 3.13 6.00 15.34
N THR A 188 4.28 5.47 14.90
CA THR A 188 5.54 5.52 15.67
C THR A 188 5.99 6.96 15.92
N CYS A 189 5.91 7.84 14.93
CA CYS A 189 6.26 9.27 15.12
C CYS A 189 5.33 9.93 16.14
N LEU A 190 4.03 9.62 16.09
CA LEU A 190 3.04 10.12 17.05
C LEU A 190 3.21 9.51 18.45
N LEU A 191 3.65 8.26 18.58
CA LEU A 191 3.99 7.69 19.89
C LEU A 191 5.13 8.45 20.55
N LEU A 192 6.14 8.87 19.77
CA LEU A 192 7.24 9.69 20.30
C LEU A 192 6.77 11.08 20.75
N TRP A 193 5.62 11.55 20.27
CA TRP A 193 4.99 12.78 20.74
C TRP A 193 4.51 12.70 22.18
N VAL A 194 4.26 11.49 22.71
CA VAL A 194 3.93 11.29 24.13
C VAL A 194 5.10 11.71 25.02
N PHE A 195 6.35 11.55 24.56
CA PHE A 195 7.56 11.99 25.27
C PHE A 195 7.87 13.48 25.07
N GLY A 196 7.28 14.11 24.06
CA GLY A 196 7.37 15.55 23.81
C GLY A 196 7.44 15.92 22.32
N PRO A 197 7.40 17.22 22.00
CA PRO A 197 7.45 17.72 20.62
C PRO A 197 8.82 17.53 19.97
N ILE A 198 9.91 17.56 20.77
CA ILE A 198 11.29 17.43 20.27
C ILE A 198 11.54 16.01 19.75
N PRO A 199 11.31 14.92 20.52
CA PRO A 199 11.42 13.56 20.00
C PRO A 199 10.55 13.32 18.77
N MET A 200 9.31 13.83 18.76
CA MET A 200 8.41 13.73 17.60
C MET A 200 8.98 14.40 16.35
N PHE A 201 9.51 15.61 16.49
CA PHE A 201 10.08 16.35 15.36
C PHE A 201 11.29 15.64 14.78
N VAL A 202 12.23 15.22 15.64
CA VAL A 202 13.42 14.45 15.22
C VAL A 202 12.98 13.15 14.56
N ALA A 203 12.04 12.42 15.15
CA ALA A 203 11.49 11.20 14.57
C ALA A 203 10.84 11.44 13.21
N SER A 204 10.13 12.54 13.02
CA SER A 204 9.52 12.90 11.74
C SER A 204 10.56 13.13 10.65
N VAL A 205 11.64 13.85 10.96
CA VAL A 205 12.75 14.08 10.00
C VAL A 205 13.46 12.77 9.67
N VAL A 206 13.80 11.96 10.69
CA VAL A 206 14.43 10.65 10.49
C VAL A 206 13.53 9.72 9.69
N MET A 207 12.23 9.69 10.00
CA MET A 207 11.26 8.85 9.30
C MET A 207 11.12 9.26 7.83
N VAL A 208 11.09 10.56 7.51
CA VAL A 208 11.13 11.03 6.13
C VAL A 208 12.43 10.61 5.43
N GLY A 209 13.57 10.66 6.10
CA GLY A 209 14.84 10.16 5.55
C GLY A 209 14.79 8.66 5.24
N ILE A 210 14.28 7.85 6.18
CA ILE A 210 14.10 6.39 5.99
C ILE A 210 13.12 6.12 4.85
N LEU A 211 11.97 6.79 4.83
CA LEU A 211 10.97 6.64 3.76
C LEU A 211 11.53 7.06 2.41
N HIS A 212 12.29 8.16 2.34
CA HIS A 212 12.92 8.61 1.11
C HIS A 212 13.88 7.56 0.55
N TYR A 213 14.68 6.92 1.42
CA TYR A 213 15.54 5.81 1.04
C TYR A 213 14.74 4.58 0.59
N LEU A 214 13.69 4.20 1.33
CA LEU A 214 12.85 3.04 1.04
C LEU A 214 11.97 3.21 -0.21
N ASP A 215 11.54 4.43 -0.53
CA ASP A 215 10.64 4.69 -1.66
C ASP A 215 11.40 5.03 -2.96
N THR A 216 12.68 5.38 -2.86
CA THR A 216 13.52 5.72 -4.01
C THR A 216 14.12 4.45 -4.59
N ASN A 217 13.74 4.11 -5.82
CA ASN A 217 14.38 3.04 -6.56
C ASN A 217 15.27 3.61 -7.66
N SER A 218 16.57 3.28 -7.61
CA SER A 218 17.51 3.59 -8.70
C SER A 218 17.81 2.37 -9.57
N THR A 219 17.25 1.20 -9.23
CA THR A 219 17.51 -0.01 -10.01
C THR A 219 16.69 -0.01 -11.31
N PRO A 220 17.34 -0.27 -12.46
CA PRO A 220 16.62 -0.35 -13.73
C PRO A 220 15.65 -1.54 -13.71
N LEU A 221 14.48 -1.37 -14.31
CA LEU A 221 13.45 -2.41 -14.39
C LEU A 221 14.00 -3.62 -15.14
N HIS A 222 13.95 -4.80 -14.50
CA HIS A 222 14.33 -6.03 -15.17
C HIS A 222 13.37 -6.33 -16.32
N HIS A 223 13.93 -6.58 -17.51
CA HIS A 223 13.13 -6.94 -18.67
C HIS A 223 12.84 -8.43 -18.64
N TYR A 224 11.70 -8.80 -18.04
CA TYR A 224 11.25 -10.19 -18.07
C TYR A 224 10.96 -10.61 -19.51
N GLN A 225 11.64 -11.64 -20.00
CA GLN A 225 11.48 -12.14 -21.35
C GLN A 225 10.04 -12.63 -21.56
N ARG A 226 9.31 -11.99 -22.48
CA ARG A 226 7.98 -12.45 -22.92
C ARG A 226 8.10 -13.83 -23.55
N HIS A 227 7.19 -14.73 -23.19
CA HIS A 227 7.21 -16.09 -23.70
C HIS A 227 6.96 -16.09 -25.23
N PRO A 228 7.73 -16.84 -26.04
CA PRO A 228 7.62 -16.83 -27.50
C PRO A 228 6.23 -17.23 -28.03
N SER A 229 5.44 -18.00 -27.28
CA SER A 229 4.08 -18.39 -27.71
C SER A 229 3.13 -17.21 -27.91
N GLN A 230 3.29 -16.11 -27.16
CA GLN A 230 2.44 -14.93 -27.32
C GLN A 230 2.77 -14.16 -28.62
N ASN A 231 4.04 -14.17 -29.04
CA ASN A 231 4.46 -13.62 -30.33
C ASN A 231 4.00 -14.51 -31.47
N VAL A 232 4.04 -15.83 -31.32
CA VAL A 232 3.54 -16.78 -32.33
C VAL A 232 2.02 -16.62 -32.50
N PHE A 233 1.24 -16.59 -31.42
CA PHE A 233 -0.21 -16.36 -31.51
C PHE A 233 -0.57 -14.99 -32.08
N ARG A 234 0.20 -13.93 -31.77
CA ARG A 234 -0.03 -12.60 -32.35
C ARG A 234 0.32 -12.55 -33.83
N ASN A 235 1.42 -13.19 -34.23
CA ASN A 235 1.82 -13.30 -35.62
C ASN A 235 0.80 -14.13 -36.41
N VAL A 236 0.38 -15.29 -35.90
CA VAL A 236 -0.67 -16.13 -36.51
C VAL A 236 -2.01 -15.39 -36.59
N GLY A 237 -2.37 -14.61 -35.56
CA GLY A 237 -3.57 -13.76 -35.58
C GLY A 237 -3.50 -12.63 -36.60
N GLN A 238 -2.33 -12.00 -36.78
CA GLN A 238 -2.09 -11.01 -37.83
C GLN A 238 -2.17 -11.65 -39.22
N GLU A 239 -1.50 -12.79 -39.43
CA GLU A 239 -1.54 -13.54 -40.69
C GLU A 239 -2.99 -13.93 -41.06
N LEU A 240 -3.76 -14.48 -40.11
CA LEU A 240 -5.18 -14.81 -40.34
C LEU A 240 -6.03 -13.59 -40.69
N SER A 241 -5.76 -12.44 -40.05
CA SER A 241 -6.49 -11.20 -40.34
C SER A 241 -6.17 -10.65 -41.74
N VAL A 242 -4.92 -10.81 -42.19
CA VAL A 242 -4.46 -10.42 -43.53
C VAL A 242 -5.05 -11.35 -44.59
N VAL A 243 -5.06 -12.67 -44.35
CA VAL A 243 -5.71 -13.65 -45.24
C VAL A 243 -7.21 -13.36 -45.38
N ARG A 244 -7.91 -13.10 -44.26
CA ARG A 244 -9.34 -12.76 -44.29
C ARG A 244 -9.62 -11.44 -45.01
N ALA A 245 -8.70 -10.47 -44.94
CA ALA A 245 -8.82 -9.21 -45.68
C ALA A 245 -8.60 -9.41 -47.20
N MET A 246 -7.70 -10.30 -47.60
CA MET A 246 -7.51 -10.67 -49.02
C MET A 246 -8.73 -11.42 -49.58
N GLU A 247 -9.29 -12.37 -48.82
CA GLU A 247 -10.50 -13.12 -49.21
C GLU A 247 -11.72 -12.21 -49.43
N HIS A 248 -11.83 -11.12 -48.66
CA HIS A 248 -12.86 -10.11 -48.85
C HIS A 248 -12.65 -9.21 -50.07
N HIS A 249 -11.40 -9.06 -50.54
CA HIS A 249 -11.06 -8.27 -51.72
C HIS A 249 -11.21 -9.07 -53.03
N GLU A 250 -11.12 -10.40 -52.97
CA GLU A 250 -11.17 -11.30 -54.13
C GLU A 250 -12.60 -11.72 -54.52
N ARG A 251 -13.65 -11.33 -53.76
CA ARG A 251 -15.04 -11.53 -54.20
C ARG A 251 -15.36 -10.55 -55.34
N PRO A 252 -15.56 -11.02 -56.59
CA PRO A 252 -15.88 -10.14 -57.69
C PRO A 252 -17.28 -9.57 -57.49
N ASN A 253 -17.41 -8.26 -57.68
CA ASN A 253 -18.66 -7.53 -57.66
C ASN A 253 -19.50 -7.99 -58.88
N GLY A 254 -20.21 -9.11 -58.71
CA GLY A 254 -21.06 -9.72 -59.72
C GLY A 254 -22.30 -8.87 -59.99
N SER A 255 -22.34 -8.33 -61.20
CA SER A 255 -23.36 -7.47 -61.78
C SER A 255 -24.81 -7.96 -61.63
N GLY A 256 -25.67 -7.14 -61.02
CA GLY A 256 -27.13 -7.20 -61.20
C GLY A 256 -27.58 -6.18 -62.23
N SER A 257 -27.65 -6.60 -63.49
CA SER A 257 -28.20 -5.85 -64.62
C SER A 257 -29.66 -5.50 -64.38
N LYS A 258 -30.01 -4.22 -64.59
CA LYS A 258 -31.39 -3.75 -64.77
C LYS A 258 -32.00 -4.40 -66.01
N THR A 259 -33.23 -4.88 -65.90
CA THR A 259 -34.14 -5.04 -67.05
C THR A 259 -35.43 -4.31 -66.70
N ALA A 260 -35.68 -3.22 -67.41
CA ALA A 260 -37.00 -2.66 -67.60
C ALA A 260 -37.67 -3.45 -68.73
N ASP A 261 -38.86 -3.97 -68.46
CA ASP A 261 -40.07 -3.93 -69.29
C ASP A 261 -41.22 -4.59 -68.52
#